data_AF-A0A411WM08-F1
#
_entry.id   AF-A0A411WM08-F1
#
_cell.length_a   1.000
_cell.length_b   1.000
_cell.length_c   1.000
_cell.angle_alpha   90.00
_cell.angle_beta   90.00
_cell.angle_gamma   90.00
#
_symmetry.space_group_name_H-M   'P 1'
#
loop_
_entity.id
_entity.type
_entity.pdbx_description
1 polymer ?
#
loop_
_entity_poly.entity_id
_entity_poly.type
_entity_poly.pdbx_seq_one_letter_code
_entity_poly.pdbx_strand_id
1 'polypeptide(L)'
;MFEEDVIRTLKHACPTQNQGLDKSFWQDSMKNSYLLGKNAMLRQLEYYFLLRDYILPSTTAIKSRIQIQARELNGEKNPQNMVDSANNLPKLIDLRNKLSPFEPKQPFSMAPVKAYSIRDIVFDIPPLAENEIDIEQLRWNEVYLKAQLKSLQSRPKDIEELISCGLLEPKARDELLNIK
;
A
#
# COMPACT_ATOMS: atom_id res chain seq x y z
N MET A 1 -3.29 13.82 3.03
CA MET A 1 -2.90 12.42 3.32
C MET A 1 -4.16 11.62 3.61
N PHE A 2 -4.14 10.30 3.44
CA PHE A 2 -5.33 9.47 3.60
C PHE A 2 -5.91 9.55 5.03
N GLU A 3 -5.06 9.50 6.05
CA GLU A 3 -5.44 9.57 7.46
C GLU A 3 -6.10 10.90 7.83
N GLU A 4 -5.59 12.01 7.30
CA GLU A 4 -6.20 13.34 7.49
C GLU A 4 -7.59 13.43 6.85
N ASP A 5 -7.77 12.81 5.68
CA ASP A 5 -9.04 12.78 4.96
C ASP A 5 -10.10 11.96 5.71
N VAL A 6 -9.67 10.84 6.30
CA VAL A 6 -10.48 9.99 7.17
C VAL A 6 -10.91 10.74 8.42
N ILE A 7 -9.99 11.42 9.12
CA ILE A 7 -10.31 12.22 10.31
C ILE A 7 -11.23 13.37 9.98
N ARG A 8 -10.97 14.09 8.88
CA ARG A 8 -11.84 15.17 8.42
C ARG A 8 -13.27 14.67 8.18
N THR A 9 -13.40 13.53 7.51
CA THR A 9 -14.71 12.88 7.29
C THR A 9 -15.40 12.52 8.61
N LEU A 10 -14.67 12.00 9.60
CA LEU A 10 -15.20 11.70 10.94
C LEU A 10 -15.71 12.96 11.65
N LYS A 11 -14.95 14.06 11.61
CA LYS A 11 -15.36 15.32 12.24
C LYS A 11 -16.64 15.88 11.62
N HIS A 12 -16.76 15.82 10.30
CA HIS A 12 -17.99 16.23 9.62
C HIS A 12 -19.20 15.35 9.94
N ALA A 13 -19.02 14.14 10.48
CA ALA A 13 -20.12 13.30 10.93
C ALA A 13 -20.77 13.82 12.23
N CYS A 14 -20.11 14.74 12.94
CA CYS A 14 -20.67 15.38 14.14
C CYS A 14 -21.98 16.14 13.81
N PRO A 15 -23.07 15.95 14.58
CA PRO A 15 -24.37 16.56 14.31
C PRO A 15 -24.36 18.10 14.19
N THR A 16 -23.48 18.77 14.93
CA THR A 16 -23.31 20.23 14.92
C THR A 16 -22.57 20.75 13.68
N GLN A 17 -21.69 19.92 13.09
CA GLN A 17 -20.93 20.24 11.87
C GLN A 17 -21.64 19.78 10.58
N ASN A 18 -22.66 18.93 10.71
CA ASN A 18 -23.48 18.41 9.63
C ASN A 18 -24.56 19.38 9.13
N GLN A 19 -24.77 20.51 9.81
CA GLN A 19 -25.80 21.48 9.44
C GLN A 19 -25.44 22.17 8.11
N GLY A 20 -26.05 21.70 7.01
CA GLY A 20 -25.87 22.26 5.67
C GLY A 20 -24.97 21.44 4.74
N LEU A 21 -24.45 20.29 5.18
CA LEU A 21 -23.79 19.35 4.28
C LEU A 21 -24.86 18.58 3.48
N ASP A 22 -24.77 18.65 2.15
CA ASP A 22 -25.67 17.90 1.28
C ASP A 22 -25.15 16.48 1.02
N LYS A 23 -25.94 15.68 0.31
CA LYS A 23 -25.57 14.31 -0.06
C LYS A 23 -24.32 14.25 -0.95
N SER A 24 -24.01 15.31 -1.71
CA SER A 24 -22.85 15.38 -2.60
C SER A 24 -21.54 15.48 -1.83
N PHE A 25 -21.51 16.20 -0.71
CA PHE A 25 -20.33 16.27 0.16
C PHE A 25 -19.89 14.87 0.62
N TRP A 26 -20.83 14.06 1.09
CA TRP A 26 -20.55 12.71 1.57
C TRP A 26 -20.08 11.78 0.44
N GLN A 27 -20.67 11.91 -0.75
CA GLN A 27 -20.24 11.15 -1.93
C GLN A 27 -18.82 11.54 -2.37
N ASP A 28 -18.51 12.82 -2.41
CA ASP A 28 -17.20 13.33 -2.80
C ASP A 28 -16.13 13.01 -1.76
N SER A 29 -16.43 13.11 -0.46
CA SER A 29 -15.48 12.75 0.60
C SER A 29 -15.15 11.26 0.56
N MET A 30 -16.16 10.39 0.41
CA MET A 30 -15.94 8.94 0.27
C MET A 30 -15.14 8.60 -0.98
N LYS A 31 -15.43 9.25 -2.11
CA LYS A 31 -14.69 9.08 -3.36
C LYS A 31 -13.22 9.54 -3.22
N ASN A 32 -12.99 10.67 -2.57
CA ASN A 32 -11.65 11.20 -2.33
C ASN A 32 -10.84 10.29 -1.39
N SER A 33 -11.44 9.87 -0.28
CA SER A 33 -10.85 8.87 0.64
C SER A 33 -10.47 7.60 -0.12
N TYR A 34 -11.36 7.08 -0.97
CA TYR A 34 -11.10 5.90 -1.80
C TYR A 34 -9.92 6.12 -2.75
N LEU A 35 -9.88 7.23 -3.49
CA LEU A 35 -8.76 7.54 -4.40
C LEU A 35 -7.42 7.65 -3.66
N LEU A 36 -7.40 8.32 -2.51
CA LEU A 36 -6.21 8.44 -1.69
C LEU A 36 -5.74 7.08 -1.15
N GLY A 37 -6.66 6.27 -0.64
CA GLY A 37 -6.37 4.92 -0.16
C GLY A 37 -5.89 3.99 -1.26
N LYS A 38 -6.56 3.99 -2.42
CA LYS A 38 -6.15 3.26 -3.62
C LYS A 38 -4.73 3.66 -4.04
N ASN A 39 -4.45 4.95 -4.17
CA ASN A 39 -3.12 5.43 -4.55
C ASN A 39 -2.04 4.99 -3.55
N ALA A 40 -2.32 5.05 -2.24
CA ALA A 40 -1.39 4.58 -1.22
C ALA A 40 -1.09 3.08 -1.37
N MET A 41 -2.10 2.25 -1.59
CA MET A 41 -1.90 0.81 -1.79
C MET A 41 -1.17 0.49 -3.10
N LEU A 42 -1.49 1.19 -4.19
CA LEU A 42 -0.78 1.04 -5.46
C LEU A 42 0.70 1.38 -5.31
N ARG A 43 1.04 2.43 -4.57
CA ARG A 43 2.44 2.77 -4.27
C ARG A 43 3.14 1.71 -3.43
N GLN A 44 2.46 1.13 -2.44
CA GLN A 44 3.02 0.01 -1.67
C GLN A 44 3.29 -1.22 -2.55
N LEU A 45 2.38 -1.50 -3.49
CA LEU A 45 2.51 -2.62 -4.41
C LEU A 45 3.65 -2.39 -5.42
N GLU A 46 3.73 -1.19 -6.00
CA GLU A 46 4.82 -0.75 -6.85
C GLU A 46 6.18 -0.88 -6.13
N TYR A 47 6.26 -0.42 -4.88
CA TYR A 47 7.46 -0.54 -4.06
C TYR A 47 7.84 -2.00 -3.80
N TYR A 48 6.86 -2.87 -3.51
CA TYR A 48 7.10 -4.29 -3.31
C TYR A 48 7.73 -4.94 -4.55
N PHE A 49 7.21 -4.68 -5.75
CA PHE A 49 7.78 -5.23 -6.98
C PHE A 49 9.14 -4.61 -7.31
N LEU A 50 9.30 -3.30 -7.09
CA LEU A 50 10.59 -2.65 -7.23
C LEU A 50 11.66 -3.34 -6.35
N LEU A 51 11.30 -3.64 -5.11
CA LEU A 51 12.18 -4.31 -4.15
C LEU A 51 12.48 -5.76 -4.56
N ARG A 52 11.44 -6.57 -4.76
CA ARG A 52 11.51 -8.00 -5.06
C ARG A 52 12.26 -8.27 -6.36
N ASP A 53 11.92 -7.54 -7.41
CA ASP A 53 12.30 -7.91 -8.78
C ASP A 53 13.58 -7.19 -9.23
N TYR A 54 13.92 -6.04 -8.63
CA TYR A 54 15.03 -5.21 -9.10
C TYR A 54 16.07 -4.94 -8.03
N ILE A 55 15.67 -4.38 -6.87
CA ILE A 55 16.63 -3.95 -5.85
C ILE A 55 17.35 -5.17 -5.26
N LEU A 56 16.61 -6.16 -4.74
CA LEU A 56 17.23 -7.35 -4.12
C LEU A 56 18.11 -8.14 -5.09
N PRO A 57 17.68 -8.43 -6.33
CA PRO A 57 18.56 -9.06 -7.32
C PRO A 57 19.77 -8.20 -7.69
N SER A 58 19.62 -6.87 -7.80
CA SER A 58 20.75 -5.97 -8.12
C SER A 58 21.77 -5.95 -6.99
N THR A 59 21.35 -5.91 -5.73
CA THR A 59 22.24 -6.02 -4.57
C THR A 59 23.00 -7.35 -4.57
N THR A 60 22.32 -8.44 -4.93
CA THR A 60 22.94 -9.77 -5.06
C THR A 60 23.99 -9.80 -6.17
N ALA A 61 23.69 -9.19 -7.32
CA ALA A 61 24.63 -9.07 -8.44
C ALA A 61 25.85 -8.20 -8.09
N ILE A 62 25.65 -7.08 -7.40
CA ILE A 62 26.74 -6.21 -6.90
C ILE A 62 27.63 -6.98 -5.93
N LYS A 63 27.03 -7.69 -4.96
CA LYS A 63 27.78 -8.53 -4.01
C LYS A 63 28.62 -9.57 -4.74
N SER A 64 28.05 -10.20 -5.76
CA SER A 64 28.76 -11.19 -6.58
C SER A 64 29.96 -10.58 -7.30
N ARG A 65 29.85 -9.37 -7.86
CA ARG A 65 30.98 -8.64 -8.48
C ARG A 65 32.11 -8.35 -7.50
N ILE A 66 31.77 -7.90 -6.29
CA ILE A 66 32.76 -7.62 -5.24
C ILE A 66 33.49 -8.92 -4.83
N GLN A 67 32.75 -10.02 -4.69
CA GLN A 67 33.32 -11.32 -4.34
C GLN A 67 34.23 -11.87 -5.44
N ILE A 68 33.86 -11.68 -6.71
CA ILE A 68 34.71 -12.03 -7.86
C ILE A 68 36.04 -11.29 -7.78
N GLN A 69 36.01 -9.97 -7.57
CA GLN A 69 37.24 -9.17 -7.45
C GLN A 69 38.12 -9.63 -6.28
N ALA A 70 37.53 -9.90 -5.12
CA ALA A 70 38.27 -10.40 -3.96
C ALA A 70 38.92 -11.77 -4.23
N ARG A 71 38.21 -12.67 -4.92
CA ARG A 71 38.72 -14.00 -5.30
C ARG A 71 39.84 -13.91 -6.33
N GLU A 72 39.70 -13.05 -7.33
CA GLU A 72 40.73 -12.80 -8.34
C GLU A 72 42.03 -12.29 -7.71
N LEU A 73 41.94 -11.39 -6.74
CA LEU A 73 43.11 -10.91 -5.97
C LEU A 73 43.80 -12.03 -5.18
N ASN A 74 43.04 -13.03 -4.74
CA ASN A 74 43.55 -14.18 -3.99
C ASN A 74 43.94 -15.37 -4.90
N GLY A 75 43.83 -15.23 -6.22
CA GLY A 75 44.09 -16.33 -7.17
C GLY A 75 43.08 -17.47 -7.10
N GLU A 76 41.90 -17.23 -6.53
CA GLU A 76 40.82 -18.22 -6.40
C GLU A 76 39.96 -18.27 -7.68
N LYS A 77 39.45 -19.46 -8.01
CA LYS A 77 38.46 -19.60 -9.09
C LYS A 77 37.09 -19.06 -8.67
N ASN A 78 36.40 -18.48 -9.64
CA ASN A 78 35.05 -17.94 -9.47
C ASN A 78 33.98 -19.00 -9.78
N PRO A 79 33.02 -19.25 -8.86
CA PRO A 79 31.86 -20.08 -9.14
C PRO A 79 31.00 -19.51 -10.28
N GLN A 80 30.50 -20.37 -11.18
CA GLN A 80 29.75 -19.91 -12.36
C GLN A 80 28.47 -19.13 -11.98
N ASN A 81 27.73 -19.60 -10.97
CA ASN A 81 26.53 -18.90 -10.48
C ASN A 81 26.81 -17.47 -9.99
N MET A 82 28.02 -17.20 -9.46
CA MET A 82 28.45 -15.87 -9.04
C MET A 82 28.75 -15.00 -10.26
N VAL A 83 29.40 -15.54 -11.28
CA VAL A 83 29.66 -14.87 -12.56
C VAL A 83 28.34 -14.52 -13.26
N ASP A 84 27.41 -15.45 -13.32
CA ASP A 84 26.09 -15.25 -13.93
C ASP A 84 25.31 -14.14 -13.21
N SER A 85 25.31 -14.18 -11.87
CA SER A 85 24.68 -13.14 -11.04
C SER A 85 25.30 -11.77 -11.29
N ALA A 86 26.64 -11.67 -11.31
CA ALA A 86 27.37 -10.43 -11.57
C ALA A 86 27.11 -9.85 -12.97
N ASN A 87 26.95 -10.71 -13.97
CA ASN A 87 26.68 -10.33 -15.36
C ASN A 87 25.24 -9.90 -15.60
N ASN A 88 24.31 -10.28 -14.72
CA ASN A 88 22.90 -9.88 -14.82
C ASN A 88 22.64 -8.42 -14.36
N LEU A 89 23.60 -7.78 -13.68
CA LEU A 89 23.42 -6.43 -13.13
C LEU A 89 22.98 -5.37 -14.18
N PRO A 90 23.61 -5.25 -15.36
CA PRO A 90 23.21 -4.25 -16.36
C PRO A 90 21.77 -4.45 -16.84
N LYS A 91 21.36 -5.70 -17.03
CA LYS A 91 19.98 -6.05 -17.42
C LYS A 91 18.97 -5.64 -16.35
N LEU A 92 19.28 -5.87 -15.07
CA LEU A 92 18.41 -5.48 -13.95
C LEU A 92 18.25 -3.95 -13.84
N ILE A 93 19.33 -3.19 -14.09
CA ILE A 93 19.30 -1.72 -14.09
C ILE A 93 18.45 -1.21 -15.25
N ASP A 94 18.64 -1.74 -16.46
CA ASP A 94 17.86 -1.35 -17.65
C ASP A 94 16.36 -1.63 -17.46
N LEU A 95 16.00 -2.83 -17.00
CA LEU A 95 14.62 -3.18 -16.73
C LEU A 95 13.98 -2.33 -15.63
N ARG A 96 14.76 -1.91 -14.61
CA ARG A 96 14.29 -0.99 -13.56
C ARG A 96 13.97 0.39 -14.14
N ASN A 97 14.85 0.91 -15.01
CA ASN A 97 14.68 2.24 -15.60
C ASN A 97 13.49 2.29 -16.58
N LYS A 98 13.08 1.15 -17.13
CA LYS A 98 11.93 0.99 -18.02
C LYS A 98 10.63 0.61 -17.29
N LEU A 99 10.63 0.58 -15.96
CA LEU A 99 9.45 0.21 -15.18
C LEU A 99 8.37 1.30 -15.32
N SER A 100 7.27 0.97 -15.99
CA SER A 100 6.09 1.82 -16.04
C SER A 100 5.26 1.67 -14.76
N PRO A 101 4.52 2.71 -14.35
CA PRO A 101 3.55 2.61 -13.26
C PRO A 101 2.60 1.43 -13.50
N PHE A 102 2.52 0.52 -12.55
CA PHE A 102 1.65 -0.65 -12.61
C PHE A 102 0.32 -0.32 -11.94
N GLU A 103 -0.76 -0.32 -12.72
CA GLU A 103 -2.12 -0.36 -12.18
C GLU A 103 -2.69 -1.77 -12.41
N PRO A 104 -2.84 -2.60 -11.36
CA PRO A 104 -3.47 -3.89 -11.49
C PRO A 104 -4.92 -3.71 -11.94
N LYS A 105 -5.34 -4.49 -12.94
CA LYS A 105 -6.75 -4.58 -13.37
C LYS A 105 -7.64 -5.36 -12.39
N GLN A 106 -7.11 -5.71 -11.22
CA GLN A 106 -7.67 -6.68 -10.27
C GLN A 106 -7.68 -6.08 -8.85
N PRO A 107 -8.44 -6.68 -7.90
CA PRO A 107 -8.50 -6.25 -6.51
C PRO A 107 -7.10 -6.04 -5.90
N PHE A 108 -6.64 -4.80 -5.79
CA PHE A 108 -5.26 -4.50 -5.33
C PHE A 108 -5.11 -4.72 -3.82
N SER A 109 -6.24 -4.80 -3.10
CA SER A 109 -6.32 -5.13 -1.68
C SER A 109 -5.95 -6.58 -1.35
N MET A 110 -5.82 -7.46 -2.35
CA MET A 110 -5.62 -8.90 -2.14
C MET A 110 -4.13 -9.28 -2.13
N ALA A 111 -3.67 -9.89 -1.03
CA ALA A 111 -2.37 -10.58 -0.95
C ALA A 111 -2.09 -11.56 -2.12
N PRO A 112 -3.11 -12.25 -2.67
CA PRO A 112 -3.03 -12.95 -3.96
C PRO A 112 -2.35 -12.16 -5.08
N VAL A 113 -2.61 -10.87 -5.27
CA VAL A 113 -1.97 -10.09 -6.34
C VAL A 113 -0.44 -10.14 -6.20
N LYS A 114 0.10 -10.04 -4.98
CA LYS A 114 1.54 -10.13 -4.72
C LYS A 114 2.14 -11.52 -5.01
N ALA A 115 1.36 -12.58 -4.82
CA ALA A 115 1.75 -13.96 -5.05
C ALA A 115 1.62 -14.38 -6.53
N TYR A 116 0.60 -13.85 -7.22
CA TYR A 116 0.24 -14.25 -8.59
C TYR A 116 0.76 -13.32 -9.68
N SER A 117 1.16 -12.09 -9.37
CA SER A 117 1.87 -11.22 -10.32
C SER A 117 3.36 -11.55 -10.31
N ILE A 118 3.71 -12.52 -11.13
CA ILE A 118 5.08 -12.84 -11.54
C ILE A 118 5.32 -12.08 -12.86
N ARG A 119 6.56 -11.61 -13.10
CA ARG A 119 6.96 -10.75 -14.25
C ARG A 119 6.35 -11.12 -15.61
N ASP A 120 6.05 -12.40 -15.83
CA ASP A 120 5.68 -12.94 -17.12
C ASP A 120 4.21 -13.40 -17.21
N ILE A 121 3.41 -13.24 -16.15
CA ILE A 121 2.00 -13.65 -16.18
C ILE A 121 1.07 -12.44 -16.04
N VAL A 122 0.59 -11.97 -17.18
CA VAL A 122 -0.61 -11.14 -17.27
C VAL A 122 -1.80 -12.09 -17.24
N PHE A 123 -2.38 -12.31 -16.07
CA PHE A 123 -3.64 -13.04 -16.00
C PHE A 123 -4.78 -12.13 -16.44
N ASP A 124 -5.40 -12.49 -17.56
CA ASP A 124 -6.69 -11.96 -18.00
C ASP A 124 -7.79 -12.62 -17.15
N ILE A 125 -7.86 -12.26 -15.87
CA ILE A 125 -8.99 -12.66 -15.03
C ILE A 125 -10.16 -11.79 -15.50
N PRO A 126 -11.27 -12.39 -15.99
CA PRO A 126 -12.41 -11.62 -16.43
C PRO A 126 -12.89 -10.70 -15.31
N PRO A 127 -13.35 -9.48 -15.63
CA PRO A 127 -13.96 -8.60 -14.64
C PRO A 127 -15.06 -9.38 -13.91
N LEU A 128 -15.11 -9.25 -12.58
CA LEU A 128 -16.17 -9.85 -11.75
C LEU A 128 -17.53 -9.54 -12.38
N ALA A 129 -18.40 -10.54 -12.46
CA ALA A 129 -19.73 -10.35 -13.03
C ALA A 129 -20.49 -9.28 -12.22
N GLU A 130 -21.41 -8.52 -12.84
CA GLU A 130 -22.17 -7.42 -12.19
C GLU A 130 -22.93 -7.83 -10.90
N ASN A 131 -23.06 -9.13 -10.66
CA ASN A 131 -23.80 -9.74 -9.56
C ASN A 131 -22.90 -10.38 -8.49
N GLU A 132 -21.58 -10.40 -8.71
CA GLU A 132 -20.62 -10.88 -7.74
C GLU A 132 -20.34 -9.79 -6.71
N ILE A 133 -20.26 -10.20 -5.44
CA ILE A 133 -19.86 -9.32 -4.35
C ILE A 133 -18.54 -8.65 -4.74
N ASP A 134 -18.52 -7.33 -4.81
CA ASP A 134 -17.29 -6.58 -5.05
C ASP A 134 -16.37 -6.75 -3.83
N ILE A 135 -15.49 -7.75 -3.93
CA ILE A 135 -14.49 -8.09 -2.91
C ILE A 135 -13.61 -6.87 -2.61
N GLU A 136 -13.35 -6.03 -3.62
CA GLU A 136 -12.55 -4.82 -3.46
C GLU A 136 -13.30 -3.77 -2.64
N GLN A 137 -14.60 -3.60 -2.88
CA GLN A 137 -15.43 -2.72 -2.06
C GLN A 137 -15.55 -3.21 -0.61
N LEU A 138 -15.69 -4.52 -0.38
CA LEU A 138 -15.71 -5.08 0.99
C LEU A 138 -14.36 -4.87 1.70
N ARG A 139 -13.26 -5.14 1.01
CA ARG A 139 -11.91 -4.91 1.54
C ARG A 139 -11.65 -3.44 1.79
N TRP A 140 -12.11 -2.58 0.90
CA TRP A 140 -12.04 -1.14 1.08
C TRP A 140 -12.78 -0.72 2.35
N ASN A 141 -14.01 -1.19 2.56
CA ASN A 141 -14.77 -0.88 3.76
C ASN A 141 -14.03 -1.34 5.03
N GLU A 142 -13.44 -2.54 5.02
CA GLU A 142 -12.62 -3.06 6.13
C GLU A 142 -11.40 -2.15 6.41
N VAL A 143 -10.67 -1.76 5.37
CA VAL A 143 -9.51 -0.87 5.51
C VAL A 143 -9.92 0.50 6.01
N TYR A 144 -10.99 1.07 5.45
CA TYR A 144 -11.47 2.40 5.81
C TYR A 144 -11.91 2.44 7.28
N LEU A 145 -12.64 1.43 7.76
CA LEU A 145 -13.02 1.28 9.16
C LEU A 145 -11.80 1.16 10.08
N LYS A 146 -10.81 0.34 9.71
CA LYS A 146 -9.56 0.23 10.49
C LYS A 146 -8.78 1.54 10.49
N ALA A 147 -8.76 2.26 9.36
CA ALA A 147 -8.08 3.53 9.21
C ALA A 147 -8.70 4.61 10.10
N GLN A 148 -10.03 4.63 10.25
CA GLN A 148 -10.71 5.53 11.20
C GLN A 148 -10.18 5.34 12.63
N LEU A 149 -10.13 4.09 13.09
CA LEU A 149 -9.64 3.77 14.44
C LEU A 149 -8.15 4.07 14.58
N LYS A 150 -7.33 3.66 13.61
CA LYS A 150 -5.88 3.81 13.63
C LYS A 150 -5.44 5.27 13.55
N SER A 151 -6.12 6.09 12.76
CA SER A 151 -5.78 7.51 12.59
C SER A 151 -5.99 8.31 13.90
N LEU A 152 -6.85 7.84 14.80
CA LEU A 152 -7.14 8.48 16.08
C LEU A 152 -6.13 8.13 17.19
N GLN A 153 -5.37 7.02 17.09
CA GLN A 153 -4.53 6.50 18.17
C GLN A 153 -3.46 7.47 18.70
N SER A 154 -3.03 8.44 17.89
CA SER A 154 -2.02 9.44 18.26
C SER A 154 -2.60 10.86 18.35
N ARG A 155 -3.94 10.99 18.39
CA ARG A 155 -4.63 12.29 18.25
C ARG A 155 -5.65 12.53 19.36
N PRO A 156 -5.19 12.75 20.61
CA PRO A 156 -6.08 12.94 21.76
C PRO A 156 -7.03 14.13 21.58
N LYS A 157 -6.58 15.22 20.95
CA LYS A 157 -7.43 16.39 20.67
C LYS A 157 -8.62 16.07 19.76
N ASP A 158 -8.38 15.28 18.71
CA ASP A 158 -9.44 14.88 17.78
C ASP A 158 -10.41 13.91 18.44
N ILE A 159 -9.92 13.01 19.30
CA ILE A 159 -10.78 12.12 20.11
C ILE A 159 -11.71 12.94 21.01
N GLU A 160 -11.18 13.92 21.75
CA GLU A 160 -11.99 14.80 22.60
C GLU A 160 -13.07 15.54 21.83
N GLU A 161 -12.73 16.05 20.64
CA GLU A 161 -13.68 16.74 19.76
C GLU A 161 -14.82 15.80 19.35
N LEU A 162 -14.50 14.57 18.93
CA LEU A 162 -15.48 13.57 18.52
C LEU A 162 -16.35 13.07 19.69
N ILE A 163 -15.81 13.00 20.91
CA ILE A 163 -16.60 12.71 22.13
C ILE A 163 -17.53 13.88 22.44
N SER A 164 -17.02 15.11 22.38
CA SER A 164 -17.80 16.31 22.69
C SER A 164 -19.01 16.50 21.77
N CYS A 165 -18.90 16.04 20.51
CA CYS A 165 -19.99 16.10 19.55
C CYS A 165 -20.93 14.88 19.59
N GLY A 166 -20.65 13.88 20.45
CA GLY A 166 -21.47 12.68 20.63
C GLY A 166 -21.26 11.58 19.60
N LEU A 167 -20.24 11.68 18.73
CA LEU A 167 -19.92 10.63 17.75
C LEU A 167 -19.22 9.44 18.40
N LEU A 168 -18.39 9.69 19.42
CA LEU A 168 -17.70 8.65 20.19
C LEU A 168 -18.19 8.66 21.64
N GLU A 169 -18.25 7.47 22.26
CA GLU A 169 -18.48 7.35 23.69
C GLU A 169 -17.21 7.75 24.48
N PRO A 170 -17.33 8.30 25.69
CA PRO A 170 -16.17 8.66 26.52
C PRO A 170 -15.19 7.50 26.77
N LYS A 171 -15.70 6.26 26.82
CA LYS A 171 -14.89 5.04 26.98
C LYS A 171 -13.92 4.80 25.82
N ALA A 172 -14.24 5.32 24.62
CA ALA A 172 -13.37 5.22 23.45
C ALA A 172 -12.03 5.96 23.64
N ARG A 173 -11.96 6.94 24.56
CA ARG A 173 -10.71 7.62 24.91
C ARG A 173 -9.65 6.63 25.40
N ASP A 174 -10.01 5.82 26.40
CA ASP A 174 -9.09 4.87 27.02
C ASP A 174 -8.78 3.71 26.08
N GLU A 175 -9.75 3.29 25.27
CA GLU A 175 -9.55 2.21 24.30
C GLU A 175 -8.65 2.65 23.13
N LEU A 176 -8.83 3.84 22.57
CA LEU A 176 -8.04 4.30 21.41
C LEU A 176 -6.63 4.75 21.78
N LEU A 177 -6.42 5.28 22.99
CA LEU A 177 -5.10 5.74 23.45
C LEU A 177 -4.22 4.61 24.03
N ASN A 178 -4.81 3.47 24.41
CA ASN A 178 -4.06 2.34 25.00
C ASN A 178 -3.80 1.16 24.04
N ILE A 179 -4.22 1.24 22.77
CA ILE A 179 -3.87 0.21 21.77
C ILE A 179 -2.39 0.37 21.40
N LYS A 180 -1.54 -0.50 21.95
CA LYS A 180 -0.15 -0.70 21.53
C LYS A 180 -0.05 -1.44 20.20
#